data_AF-A0A7J3D564-F1
#
_entry.id   AF-A0A7J3D564-F1
#
_cell.length_a   1.000
_cell.length_b   1.000
_cell.length_c   1.000
_cell.angle_alpha   90.00
_cell.angle_beta   90.00
_cell.angle_gamma   90.00
#
_symmetry.space_group_name_H-M   'P 1'
#
loop_
_entity.id
_entity.type
_entity.pdbx_description
1 polymer ?
#
loop_
_entity_poly.entity_id
_entity_poly.type
_entity_poly.pdbx_seq_one_letter_code
_entity_poly.pdbx_strand_id
1 'polypeptide(L)' 'MSEQAQDTRLNFVTKILGLILLLVGIFVEYMTLTTSLYPALSWMFQIIAIIMIVVGALSLIAKIT' A
#
# COMPACT_ATOMS: atom_id res chain seq x y z
N MET A 1 -12.79 -12.56 26.67
CA MET A 1 -11.35 -12.30 26.39
C MET A 1 -10.90 -12.71 24.98
N SER A 2 -11.72 -13.41 24.18
CA SER A 2 -11.38 -13.81 22.80
C SER A 2 -11.49 -12.67 21.78
N GLU A 3 -12.47 -11.76 21.94
CA GLU A 3 -12.78 -10.70 20.97
C GLU A 3 -11.64 -9.66 20.85
N GLN A 4 -11.16 -9.13 21.98
CA GLN A 4 -10.05 -8.16 22.00
C GLN A 4 -8.75 -8.69 21.39
N ALA A 5 -8.47 -9.99 21.52
CA ALA A 5 -7.30 -10.62 20.92
C ALA A 5 -7.45 -10.76 19.40
N GLN A 6 -8.68 -10.93 18.91
CA GLN A 6 -8.99 -11.02 17.48
C GLN A 6 -8.89 -9.65 16.81
N ASP A 7 -9.42 -8.59 17.43
CA ASP A 7 -9.30 -7.21 16.94
C ASP A 7 -7.86 -6.72 16.89
N THR A 8 -7.07 -7.08 17.91
CA THR A 8 -5.63 -6.77 17.96
C THR A 8 -4.88 -7.46 16.81
N ARG A 9 -5.20 -8.72 16.51
CA ARG A 9 -4.60 -9.47 15.39
C ARG A 9 -5.00 -8.88 14.04
N LEU A 10 -6.28 -8.54 13.86
CA LEU A 10 -6.78 -7.89 12.65
C LEU A 10 -6.08 -6.56 12.40
N ASN A 11 -5.96 -5.72 13.43
CA ASN A 11 -5.26 -4.44 13.33
C ASN A 11 -3.77 -4.62 12.96
N PHE A 12 -3.11 -5.64 13.52
CA PHE A 12 -1.73 -5.96 13.17
C PHE A 12 -1.58 -6.42 11.72
N VAL A 13 -2.47 -7.31 11.26
CA VAL A 13 -2.48 -7.81 9.87
C VAL A 13 -2.76 -6.67 8.89
N THR A 14 -3.74 -5.82 9.17
CA THR A 14 -4.07 -4.66 8.31
C THR A 14 -2.90 -3.69 8.22
N LYS A 15 -2.17 -3.45 9.32
CA LYS A 15 -0.96 -2.62 9.29
C LYS A 15 0.16 -3.25 8.48
N ILE A 16 0.39 -4.56 8.60
CA ILE A 16 1.39 -5.26 7.78
C ILE A 16 1.02 -5.19 6.30
N LEU A 17 -0.23 -5.47 5.95
CA LEU A 17 -0.71 -5.37 4.58
C LEU A 17 -0.58 -3.94 4.04
N GLY A 18 -0.94 -2.94 4.84
CA GLY A 18 -0.75 -1.53 4.49
C GLY A 18 0.70 -1.18 4.23
N LEU A 19 1.61 -1.69 5.07
CA LEU A 19 3.05 -1.47 4.90
C LEU A 19 3.59 -2.15 3.63
N ILE A 20 3.15 -3.36 3.33
CA ILE A 20 3.49 -4.07 2.09
C ILE A 20 2.99 -3.27 0.88
N LEU A 21 1.74 -2.84 0.89
CA LEU A 21 1.15 -2.03 -0.19
C LEU A 21 1.93 -0.72 -0.40
N LEU A 22 2.31 -0.06 0.69
CA LEU A 22 3.11 1.16 0.64
C LEU A 22 4.48 0.90 -0.02
N LEU A 23 5.19 -0.14 0.43
CA LEU A 23 6.52 -0.49 -0.11
C LEU A 23 6.43 -0.90 -1.58
N VAL A 24 5.43 -1.70 -1.95
CA VAL A 24 5.22 -2.11 -3.35
C VAL A 24 4.86 -0.90 -4.21
N GLY A 25 4.02 0.01 -3.72
CA GLY A 25 3.69 1.26 -4.40
C GLY A 25 4.92 2.11 -4.70
N ILE A 26 5.75 2.38 -3.68
CA ILE A 26 7.00 3.13 -3.82
C ILE A 26 7.94 2.44 -4.81
N PHE A 27 8.05 1.11 -4.72
CA PHE A 27 8.89 0.32 -5.62
C PHE A 27 8.42 0.41 -7.08
N VAL A 28 7.12 0.28 -7.34
CA VAL A 28 6.55 0.41 -8.69
C VAL A 28 6.78 1.82 -9.23
N GLU A 29 6.59 2.86 -8.43
CA GLU A 29 6.87 4.23 -8.83
C GLU A 29 8.35 4.43 -9.19
N TYR A 30 9.26 3.93 -8.35
CA TYR A 30 10.70 3.98 -8.61
C TYR A 30 11.08 3.26 -9.91
N MET A 31 10.54 2.05 -10.15
CA MET A 31 10.77 1.30 -11.38
C MET A 31 10.21 2.02 -12.60
N THR A 32 9.04 2.66 -12.47
CA THR A 32 8.40 3.42 -13.55
C THR A 32 9.20 4.67 -13.92
N LEU A 33 9.85 5.30 -12.94
CA LEU A 33 10.71 6.47 -13.17
C LEU A 33 12.08 6.12 -13.75
N THR A 34 12.62 4.94 -13.41
CA THR A 34 13.96 4.51 -13.83
C THR A 34 13.97 3.66 -15.10
N THR A 35 12.81 3.13 -15.51
CA THR A 35 12.67 2.32 -16.72
C THR A 35 12.06 3.14 -17.85
N SER A 36 12.67 3.08 -19.04
CA SER A 36 12.07 3.68 -20.23
C SER A 36 10.84 2.87 -20.67
N LEU A 37 9.66 3.37 -20.30
CA LEU A 37 8.37 2.78 -20.64
C LEU A 37 7.68 3.62 -21.72
N TYR A 38 6.81 2.96 -22.49
CA TYR A 38 5.91 3.67 -23.39
C TYR A 38 5.06 4.68 -22.59
N PRO A 39 4.85 5.93 -23.07
CA PRO A 39 4.25 6.99 -22.26
C PRO A 39 2.91 6.60 -21.63
N ALA A 40 2.00 5.99 -22.40
CA ALA A 40 0.70 5.57 -21.88
C ALA A 40 0.83 4.51 -20.77
N LEU A 41 1.81 3.63 -20.87
CA LEU A 41 2.04 2.57 -19.91
C LEU A 41 2.67 3.11 -18.61
N SER A 42 3.57 4.10 -18.72
CA SER A 42 4.14 4.82 -17.56
C SER A 42 3.05 5.52 -16.75
N TRP A 43 2.11 6.21 -17.41
CA TRP A 43 0.96 6.84 -16.76
C TRP A 43 0.10 5.84 -15.99
N MET A 44 -0.18 4.67 -16.57
CA MET A 44 -0.94 3.62 -15.90
C MET A 44 -0.23 3.11 -14.65
N PHE A 45 1.08 2.83 -14.74
CA PHE A 45 1.86 2.35 -13.59
C PHE A 45 1.99 3.41 -12.50
N GLN A 46 2.14 4.69 -12.84
CA GLN A 46 2.13 5.78 -11.86
C GLN A 46 0.81 5.86 -11.11
N ILE A 47 -0.34 5.77 -11.80
CA ILE A 47 -1.65 5.80 -11.16
C ILE A 47 -1.80 4.62 -10.18
N ILE A 48 -1.41 3.41 -10.61
CA ILE A 48 -1.45 2.22 -9.77
C ILE A 48 -0.55 2.39 -8.53
N ALA A 49 0.67 2.91 -8.72
CA ALA A 49 1.60 3.17 -7.63
C ALA A 49 1.03 4.16 -6.61
N ILE A 50 0.48 5.29 -7.07
CA ILE A 50 -0.14 6.29 -6.21
C ILE A 50 -1.29 5.67 -5.41
N ILE A 51 -2.16 4.88 -6.05
CA ILE A 51 -3.26 4.20 -5.35
C ILE A 51 -2.72 3.27 -4.26
N MET A 52 -1.71 2.45 -4.56
CA MET A 52 -1.11 1.55 -3.58
C MET A 52 -0.46 2.30 -2.41
N ILE A 53 0.23 3.41 -2.66
CA ILE A 53 0.83 4.25 -1.62
C ILE A 53 -0.26 4.86 -0.73
N VAL A 54 -1.32 5.42 -1.33
CA VAL A 54 -2.42 6.03 -0.58
C VAL A 54 -3.15 4.99 0.27
N VAL A 55 -3.53 3.84 -0.30
CA VAL A 55 -4.21 2.76 0.43
C VAL A 55 -3.32 2.19 1.52
N GLY A 56 -2.02 2.02 1.25
CA GLY A 56 -1.05 1.56 2.24
C GLY A 56 -0.91 2.54 3.40
N ALA A 57 -0.75 3.83 3.11
CA ALA A 57 -0.69 4.89 4.12
C ALA A 57 -1.97 5.00 4.95
N LEU A 58 -3.14 4.95 4.31
CA LEU A 58 -4.43 4.96 5.00
C LEU A 58 -4.57 3.74 5.91
N SER A 59 -4.12 2.56 5.48
CA SER A 59 -4.18 1.34 6.29
C SER A 59 -3.26 1.40 7.52
N LEU A 60 -2.19 2.20 7.48
CA LEU A 60 -1.29 2.42 8.61
C LEU A 60 -1.85 3.44 9.62
N ILE A 61 -2.56 4.45 9.11
CA ILE A 61 -3.16 5.54 9.91
C ILE A 61 -4.53 5.11 10.46
N ALA A 62 -5.27 4.29 9.74
CA ALA A 62 -6.55 3.75 10.15
C ALA A 62 -6.35 2.85 11.38
N LYS A 63 -6.63 3.40 12.56
CA LYS A 63 -6.98 2.58 13.71
C LYS A 63 -8.33 1.95 13.41
N ILE A 64 -8.37 0.63 13.29
CA ILE A 64 -9.63 -0.12 13.45
C ILE A 64 -10.07 0.18 14.90
N THR A 65 -11.10 1.01 15.03
CA THR A 65 -11.73 1.39 16.30
C THR A 65 -12.75 0.34 16.66
#